data_AF-A0A1Y5P065-F1
#
_entry.id   AF-A0A1Y5P065-F1
#
_cell.length_a   1.000
_cell.length_b   1.000
_cell.length_c   1.000
_cell.angle_alpha   90.00
_cell.angle_beta   90.00
_cell.angle_gamma   90.00
#
_symmetry.space_group_name_H-M   'P 1'
#
loop_
_entity.id
_entity.type
_entity.pdbx_description
1 polymer ?
#
loop_
_entity_poly.entity_id
_entity_poly.type
_entity_poly.pdbx_seq_one_letter_code
_entity_poly.pdbx_strand_id
1 'polypeptide(L)'
;MSGTGDGGVLNVDPAVLRAACEALTGGAQHLQAGLRDLDTEAQQVLGSWEGSAGGSYAAAWRQWHDGSLKVQQALATIAERLGEAGRAFAANEQASATELGGLHRG
;
A
#
# COMPACT_ATOMS: atom_id res chain seq x y z
N MET A 1 39.33 4.68 -21.66
CA MET A 1 38.44 5.54 -20.85
C MET A 1 37.23 4.70 -20.48
N SER A 2 37.21 4.23 -19.24
CA SER A 2 36.17 3.39 -18.68
C SER A 2 35.06 4.26 -18.10
N GLY A 3 33.82 3.93 -18.39
CA GLY A 3 32.66 4.66 -17.87
C GLY A 3 31.35 4.20 -18.47
N THR A 4 31.12 2.90 -18.59
CA THR A 4 29.75 2.40 -18.78
C THR A 4 29.16 2.27 -17.39
N GLY A 5 28.52 3.34 -16.93
CA GLY A 5 27.62 3.28 -15.79
C GLY A 5 26.50 2.34 -16.18
N ASP A 6 26.53 1.14 -15.61
CA ASP A 6 25.43 0.19 -15.66
C ASP A 6 24.31 0.82 -14.82
N GLY A 7 23.56 1.73 -15.45
CA GLY A 7 22.43 2.42 -14.87
C GLY A 7 21.39 1.37 -14.56
N GLY A 8 21.42 0.86 -13.32
CA GLY A 8 20.69 -0.31 -12.87
C GLY A 8 19.28 -0.36 -13.42
N VAL A 9 19.10 -1.16 -14.46
CA VAL A 9 17.78 -1.49 -14.97
C VAL A 9 17.13 -2.29 -13.86
N LEU A 10 16.17 -1.66 -13.17
CA LEU A 10 15.30 -2.35 -12.23
C LEU A 10 14.50 -3.39 -13.03
N ASN A 11 15.05 -4.59 -13.17
CA ASN A 11 14.39 -5.72 -13.81
C ASN A 11 13.35 -6.30 -12.84
N VAL A 12 12.26 -5.55 -12.64
CA VAL A 12 11.10 -6.00 -11.87
C VAL A 12 10.11 -6.62 -12.84
N ASP A 13 9.74 -7.88 -12.60
CA ASP A 13 8.70 -8.55 -13.37
C ASP A 13 7.35 -7.80 -13.18
N PRO A 14 6.71 -7.31 -14.26
CA PRO A 14 5.39 -6.67 -14.21
C PRO A 14 4.33 -7.48 -13.50
N ALA A 15 4.38 -8.81 -13.61
CA ALA A 15 3.41 -9.69 -12.95
C ALA A 15 3.59 -9.67 -11.43
N VAL A 16 4.84 -9.65 -10.95
CA VAL A 16 5.16 -9.56 -9.52
C VAL A 16 4.70 -8.22 -8.95
N LEU A 17 4.95 -7.12 -9.67
CA LEU A 17 4.53 -5.78 -9.24
C LEU A 17 3.01 -5.66 -9.17
N ARG A 18 2.30 -6.19 -10.16
CA ARG A 18 0.83 -6.21 -10.16
C ARG A 18 0.27 -7.06 -9.03
N ALA A 19 0.82 -8.25 -8.79
CA ALA A 19 0.42 -9.09 -7.66
C ALA A 19 0.65 -8.39 -6.31
N ALA A 20 1.75 -7.65 -6.15
CA ALA A 20 2.02 -6.87 -4.95
C ALA A 20 1.01 -5.72 -4.76
N CYS A 21 0.65 -5.00 -5.83
CA CYS A 21 -0.42 -3.98 -5.79
C CYS A 21 -1.76 -4.57 -5.34
N GLU A 22 -2.14 -5.71 -5.92
CA GLU A 22 -3.40 -6.41 -5.61
C GLU A 22 -3.42 -6.87 -4.14
N ALA A 23 -2.32 -7.46 -3.65
CA ALA A 23 -2.21 -7.93 -2.27
C ALA A 23 -2.28 -6.77 -1.26
N LEU A 24 -1.61 -5.65 -1.54
CA LEU A 24 -1.66 -4.46 -0.68
C LEU A 24 -3.05 -3.83 -0.65
N THR A 25 -3.72 -3.77 -1.80
CA THR A 25 -5.09 -3.24 -1.90
C THR A 25 -6.05 -4.12 -1.09
N GLY A 26 -5.97 -5.44 -1.26
CA GLY A 26 -6.77 -6.38 -0.48
C GLY A 26 -6.49 -6.30 1.03
N GLY A 27 -5.22 -6.20 1.42
CA GLY A 27 -4.82 -6.03 2.82
C GLY A 27 -5.35 -4.73 3.43
N ALA A 28 -5.31 -3.62 2.70
CA ALA A 28 -5.85 -2.33 3.14
C ALA A 28 -7.37 -2.37 3.31
N GLN A 29 -8.09 -3.00 2.38
CA GLN A 29 -9.54 -3.19 2.48
C GLN A 29 -9.93 -4.06 3.68
N HIS A 30 -9.20 -5.16 3.89
CA HIS A 30 -9.43 -6.05 5.03
C HIS A 30 -9.17 -5.34 6.36
N LEU A 31 -8.07 -4.57 6.45
CA LEU A 31 -7.79 -3.74 7.62
C LEU A 31 -8.95 -2.77 7.88
N GLN A 32 -9.41 -2.04 6.86
CA GLN A 32 -10.50 -1.09 7.00
C GLN A 32 -11.80 -1.73 7.50
N ALA A 33 -12.12 -2.95 7.05
CA ALA A 33 -13.28 -3.68 7.55
C ALA A 33 -13.10 -4.02 9.04
N GLY A 34 -11.98 -4.62 9.43
CA GLY A 34 -11.71 -4.98 10.83
C GLY A 34 -11.69 -3.77 11.78
N LEU A 35 -11.24 -2.59 11.32
CA LEU A 35 -11.29 -1.37 12.12
C LEU A 35 -12.72 -0.90 12.40
N ARG A 36 -13.63 -1.03 11.43
CA ARG A 36 -15.04 -0.67 11.61
C ARG A 36 -15.74 -1.62 12.59
N ASP A 37 -15.41 -2.90 12.51
CA ASP A 37 -15.96 -3.91 13.41
C ASP A 37 -15.49 -3.65 14.84
N LEU A 38 -14.19 -3.42 15.03
CA LEU A 38 -13.61 -3.08 16.32
C LEU A 38 -14.15 -1.77 16.90
N ASP A 39 -14.39 -0.74 16.08
CA ASP A 39 -15.03 0.50 16.56
C ASP A 39 -16.45 0.26 17.06
N THR A 40 -17.22 -0.58 16.36
CA THR A 40 -18.56 -0.97 16.81
C THR A 40 -18.51 -1.69 18.16
N GLU A 41 -17.60 -2.66 18.33
CA GLU A 41 -17.42 -3.38 19.60
C GLU A 41 -16.96 -2.46 20.73
N ALA A 42 -16.01 -1.57 20.47
CA ALA A 42 -15.48 -0.66 21.48
C ALA A 42 -16.53 0.34 21.98
N GLN A 43 -17.40 0.85 21.09
CA GLN A 43 -18.52 1.71 21.48
C GLN A 43 -19.52 0.98 22.38
N GLN A 44 -19.76 -0.31 22.15
CA GLN A 44 -20.62 -1.12 23.02
C GLN A 44 -20.01 -1.29 24.42
N VAL A 45 -18.70 -1.58 24.50
CA VAL A 45 -17.99 -1.73 25.77
C VAL A 45 -17.96 -0.40 26.54
N LEU A 46 -17.66 0.71 25.86
CA LEU A 46 -17.66 2.06 26.45
C LEU A 46 -19.02 2.48 27.00
N GLY A 47 -20.11 2.05 26.35
CA GLY A 47 -21.47 2.30 26.84
C GLY A 47 -21.82 1.53 28.13
N SER A 48 -21.03 0.53 28.51
CA SER A 48 -21.31 -0.36 29.64
C SER A 48 -20.39 -0.16 30.86
N TRP A 49 -19.27 0.56 30.72
CA TRP A 49 -18.28 0.72 31.78
C TRP A 49 -18.32 2.11 32.43
N GLU A 50 -18.61 2.16 33.73
CA GLU A 50 -18.62 3.39 34.52
C GLU A 50 -17.28 3.64 35.26
N GLY A 51 -17.06 4.90 35.66
CA GLY A 51 -15.94 5.28 36.52
C GLY A 51 -14.57 5.36 35.83
N SER A 52 -13.50 5.28 36.62
CA SER A 52 -12.11 5.46 36.14
C SER A 52 -11.68 4.42 35.10
N ALA A 53 -12.21 3.20 35.19
CA ALA A 53 -11.94 2.13 34.22
C ALA A 53 -12.44 2.47 32.81
N GLY A 54 -13.63 3.07 32.70
CA GLY A 54 -14.17 3.56 31.42
C GLY A 54 -13.30 4.67 30.82
N GLY A 55 -12.79 5.59 31.66
CA GLY A 55 -11.87 6.65 31.23
C GLY A 55 -10.54 6.12 30.70
N SER A 56 -9.92 5.15 31.39
CA SER A 56 -8.68 4.51 30.94
C SER A 56 -8.87 3.71 29.65
N TYR A 57 -9.98 2.98 29.53
CA TYR A 57 -10.32 2.26 28.30
C TYR A 57 -10.55 3.22 27.12
N ALA A 58 -11.30 4.31 27.32
CA ALA A 58 -11.52 5.32 26.29
C ALA A 58 -10.22 5.96 25.80
N ALA A 59 -9.27 6.21 26.71
CA ALA A 59 -7.96 6.73 26.34
C ALA A 59 -7.15 5.73 25.50
N ALA A 60 -7.09 4.47 25.93
CA ALA A 60 -6.42 3.40 25.19
C ALA A 60 -7.07 3.17 23.80
N TRP A 61 -8.40 3.20 23.75
CA TRP A 61 -9.17 3.08 22.52
C TRP A 61 -8.85 4.18 21.51
N ARG A 62 -8.85 5.45 21.94
CA ARG A 62 -8.46 6.57 21.07
C ARG A 62 -7.04 6.42 20.51
N GLN A 63 -6.09 6.02 21.36
CA GLN A 63 -4.71 5.81 20.93
C GLN A 63 -4.60 4.69 19.89
N TRP A 64 -5.31 3.59 20.11
CA TRP A 64 -5.37 2.48 19.16
C TRP A 64 -5.98 2.93 17.83
N HIS A 65 -7.11 3.64 17.88
CA HIS A 65 -7.82 4.12 16.70
C HIS A 65 -6.93 5.07 15.88
N ASP A 66 -6.28 6.05 16.51
CA ASP A 66 -5.33 6.95 15.85
C ASP A 66 -4.14 6.19 15.22
N GLY A 67 -3.65 5.16 15.90
CA GLY A 67 -2.61 4.28 15.36
C GLY A 67 -3.06 3.54 14.10
N SER A 68 -4.29 3.03 14.11
CA SER A 68 -4.85 2.29 12.99
C SER A 68 -5.04 3.13 11.72
N LEU A 69 -5.46 4.39 11.88
CA LEU A 69 -5.58 5.35 10.78
C LEU A 69 -4.21 5.61 10.13
N LYS A 70 -3.15 5.70 10.92
CA LYS A 70 -1.78 5.86 10.41
C LYS A 70 -1.34 4.65 9.57
N VAL A 71 -1.66 3.43 10.01
CA VAL A 71 -1.36 2.21 9.25
C VAL A 71 -2.13 2.19 7.93
N GLN A 72 -3.42 2.53 7.94
CA GLN A 72 -4.23 2.62 6.73
C GLN A 72 -3.65 3.62 5.73
N GLN A 73 -3.24 4.80 6.20
CA GLN A 73 -2.69 5.84 5.35
C GLN A 73 -1.33 5.44 4.75
N ALA A 74 -0.49 4.74 5.52
CA ALA A 74 0.77 4.19 5.03
C ALA A 74 0.54 3.13 3.95
N LEU A 75 -0.40 2.20 4.14
CA LEU A 75 -0.75 1.19 3.14
C LEU A 75 -1.29 1.82 1.85
N ALA A 76 -2.16 2.82 1.95
CA ALA A 76 -2.66 3.56 0.79
C ALA A 76 -1.51 4.23 0.01
N THR A 77 -0.56 4.83 0.72
CA THR A 77 0.63 5.47 0.13
C THR A 77 1.48 4.44 -0.60
N ILE A 78 1.72 3.28 0.00
CA ILE A 78 2.52 2.21 -0.62
C ILE A 78 1.82 1.70 -1.90
N ALA A 79 0.49 1.49 -1.85
CA ALA A 79 -0.28 1.05 -3.02
C ALA A 79 -0.23 2.07 -4.16
N GLU A 80 -0.34 3.37 -3.86
CA GLU A 80 -0.22 4.44 -4.85
C GLU A 80 1.16 4.43 -5.52
N ARG A 81 2.23 4.36 -4.72
CA ARG A 81 3.63 4.33 -5.21
C ARG A 81 3.90 3.10 -6.08
N LEU A 82 3.41 1.93 -5.69
CA LEU A 82 3.53 0.73 -6.52
C LEU A 82 2.74 0.85 -7.83
N GLY A 83 1.57 1.49 -7.79
CA GLY A 83 0.79 1.80 -9.00
C GLY A 83 1.52 2.76 -9.95
N GLU A 84 2.18 3.79 -9.42
CA GLU A 84 3.05 4.68 -10.19
C GLU A 84 4.23 3.94 -10.83
N ALA A 85 4.93 3.13 -10.04
CA ALA A 85 6.06 2.32 -10.52
C ALA A 85 5.62 1.35 -11.64
N GLY A 86 4.45 0.73 -11.50
CA GLY A 86 3.91 -0.20 -12.50
C GLY A 86 3.61 0.47 -13.84
N ARG A 87 3.03 1.68 -13.81
CA ARG A 87 2.80 2.46 -15.03
C ARG A 87 4.10 2.89 -15.69
N ALA A 88 5.08 3.34 -14.91
CA ALA A 88 6.39 3.74 -15.43
C ALA A 88 7.12 2.56 -16.10
N PHE A 89 7.09 1.38 -15.48
CA PHE A 89 7.69 0.17 -16.05
C PHE A 89 7.03 -0.24 -17.37
N ALA A 90 5.69 -0.29 -17.41
CA ALA A 90 4.97 -0.65 -18.63
C ALA A 90 5.24 0.32 -19.79
N ALA A 91 5.35 1.62 -19.49
CA ALA A 91 5.70 2.63 -20.49
C ALA A 91 7.13 2.45 -21.04
N ASN A 92 8.08 2.11 -20.17
CA ASN A 92 9.47 1.84 -20.56
C ASN A 92 9.56 0.61 -21.48
N GLU A 93 8.89 -0.49 -21.13
CA GLU A 93 8.87 -1.70 -21.95
C GLU A 93 8.28 -1.44 -23.34
N GLN A 94 7.18 -0.70 -23.43
CA GLN A 94 6.55 -0.35 -24.70
C GLN A 94 7.47 0.50 -25.60
N ALA A 95 8.23 1.42 -25.01
CA ALA A 95 9.19 2.24 -25.72
C ALA A 95 10.35 1.37 -26.26
N SER A 96 10.93 0.52 -25.42
CA SER A 96 12.01 -0.40 -25.81
C SER A 96 11.58 -1.40 -26.88
N ALA A 97 10.37 -1.98 -26.78
CA ALA A 97 9.83 -2.88 -27.80
C ALA A 97 9.62 -2.19 -29.15
N THR A 98 9.22 -0.90 -29.14
CA THR A 98 9.06 -0.10 -30.35
C THR A 98 10.40 0.16 -31.04
N GLU A 99 11.43 0.48 -30.26
CA GLU A 99 12.79 0.70 -30.75
C GLU A 99 13.37 -0.58 -31.37
N LEU A 100 13.31 -1.71 -30.66
CA LEU A 100 13.78 -3.00 -31.14
C LEU A 100 13.05 -3.47 -32.40
N GLY A 101 11.73 -3.28 -32.47
CA GLY A 101 10.93 -3.59 -33.66
C GLY A 101 11.26 -2.70 -34.86
N GLY A 102 11.70 -1.46 -34.62
CA GLY A 102 12.20 -0.56 -35.65
C GLY A 102 13.55 -1.01 -36.22
N LEU A 103 14.47 -1.44 -35.34
CA LEU A 103 15.78 -1.95 -35.72
C LEU A 103 15.71 -3.28 -36.50
N HIS A 104 14.75 -4.16 -36.18
CA HIS A 104 14.58 -5.42 -36.93
C HIS A 104 13.94 -5.22 -38.31
N ARG A 105 13.36 -4.05 -38.60
CA ARG A 105 12.72 -3.71 -39.88
C ARG A 105 13.59 -2.79 -40.75
N GLY A 106 14.77 -2.39 -40.28
CA GLY A 106 15.72 -1.51 -40.98
C GLY A 106 16.83 -2.26 -41.70
#